data_AF-A0A6M7VXP1-F1
#
_entry.id   AF-A0A6M7VXP1-F1
#
_cell.length_a   1.000
_cell.length_b   1.000
_cell.length_c   1.000
_cell.angle_alpha   90.00
_cell.angle_beta   90.00
_cell.angle_gamma   90.00
#
_symmetry.space_group_name_H-M   'P 1'
#
loop_
_entity.id
_entity.type
_entity.pdbx_description
1 polymer ?
#
loop_
_entity_poly.entity_id
_entity_poly.type
_entity_poly.pdbx_seq_one_letter_code
_entity_poly.pdbx_strand_id
1 'polypeptide(L)'
;MTEEIKSPAVPGLSRRTFLTAAGGTMAAAGLLSAGLATPAIAQAKKVRVGLGLNYGPFNQPWRRGCYTLLKKVVELGGEAVTVRGTPSKQSEQDSARSLLDRDIDVLVLGIYSLESETAYLVDEAKKRNIKTVGFAVPVKDSPFVTEDTYGTGATLSYHVLNVTGRQGTFVQTAESKGFYTPFDQEADQFSLMASYEPRMKVLPFVSGSVSTQDQISKGRENALALLQANPEPGSLTGIISWWWPLTIGAAQAMQQMGRTDVRIFNHYFSNQLLEEMVKPNSPVEFSTDVPWHLMGEQVAEIAIKLGQGETVPPYQSRVPVTAITKDQAGQALAEVQKMDEEAIAFLKDYGG
;
A
#
# COMPACT_ATOMS: atom_id res chain seq x y z
N MET A 1 19.20 -35.60 27.59
CA MET A 1 20.49 -35.11 27.08
C MET A 1 20.24 -33.69 26.60
N THR A 2 20.56 -32.73 27.47
CA THR A 2 20.36 -31.30 27.27
C THR A 2 21.74 -30.67 27.28
N GLU A 3 22.24 -30.26 26.12
CA GLU A 3 23.47 -29.48 26.02
C GLU A 3 23.14 -27.99 26.09
N GLU A 4 23.60 -27.36 27.18
CA GLU A 4 23.65 -25.91 27.37
C GLU A 4 24.70 -25.28 26.46
N ILE A 5 24.30 -24.30 25.67
CA ILE A 5 25.21 -23.44 24.92
C ILE A 5 25.59 -22.25 25.82
N LYS A 6 26.87 -22.20 26.23
CA LYS A 6 27.47 -21.09 26.98
C LYS A 6 27.74 -19.89 26.06
N SER A 7 27.23 -18.71 26.42
CA SER A 7 27.64 -17.42 25.85
C SER A 7 28.91 -16.89 26.52
N PRO A 8 29.87 -16.30 25.78
CA PRO A 8 31.06 -15.69 26.35
C PRO A 8 30.79 -14.27 26.88
N ALA A 9 31.43 -13.97 28.02
CA ALA A 9 31.31 -12.74 28.78
C ALA A 9 32.03 -11.54 28.14
N VAL A 10 31.43 -10.35 28.29
CA VAL A 10 32.00 -9.03 27.94
C VAL A 10 32.93 -8.55 29.07
N PRO A 11 34.18 -8.16 28.80
CA PRO A 11 35.05 -7.57 29.83
C PRO A 11 34.73 -6.09 30.06
N GLY A 12 34.75 -5.71 31.34
CA GLY A 12 34.18 -4.48 31.88
C GLY A 12 34.99 -3.20 31.68
N LEU A 13 34.24 -2.09 31.69
CA LEU A 13 34.75 -0.72 31.82
C LEU A 13 35.17 -0.45 33.28
N SER A 14 36.44 -0.09 33.47
CA SER A 14 36.96 0.40 34.76
C SER A 14 37.09 1.93 34.72
N ARG A 15 36.38 2.59 35.65
CA ARG A 15 36.51 4.02 36.00
C ARG A 15 37.72 4.23 36.91
N ARG A 16 38.67 5.08 36.47
CA ARG A 16 39.60 5.97 37.23
C ARG A 16 40.79 6.23 36.29
N THR A 17 41.07 7.46 35.89
CA THR A 17 42.03 8.31 36.60
C THR A 17 41.83 9.77 36.22
N PHE A 18 41.73 10.61 37.24
CA PHE A 18 41.68 12.06 37.20
C PHE A 18 43.07 12.66 36.93
N LEU A 19 43.08 13.75 36.16
CA LEU A 19 43.90 14.97 36.30
C LEU A 19 45.26 14.88 37.01
N THR A 20 46.35 15.19 36.28
CA THR A 20 47.36 16.22 36.64
C THR A 20 48.51 16.23 35.63
N ALA A 21 48.70 17.34 34.91
CA ALA A 21 50.01 17.91 34.58
C ALA A 21 49.82 19.27 33.91
N ALA A 22 49.95 20.33 34.72
CA ALA A 22 50.18 21.70 34.26
C ALA A 22 51.57 22.14 34.73
N GLY A 23 52.30 22.85 33.87
CA GLY A 23 53.59 23.53 34.14
C GLY A 23 54.73 23.00 33.26
N GLY A 24 55.44 23.80 32.45
CA GLY A 24 55.38 25.23 32.20
C GLY A 24 56.32 25.67 31.06
N THR A 25 56.01 26.83 30.50
CA THR A 25 56.88 27.88 29.88
C THR A 25 57.97 27.51 28.86
N MET A 26 57.83 28.01 27.63
CA MET A 26 58.64 29.13 27.12
C MET A 26 58.01 29.78 25.87
N ALA A 27 58.09 31.11 25.82
CA ALA A 27 57.50 31.97 24.82
C ALA A 27 58.32 32.02 23.52
N ALA A 28 57.63 32.07 22.39
CA ALA A 28 58.12 32.71 21.17
C ALA A 28 56.94 33.42 20.50
N ALA A 29 57.03 34.75 20.45
CA ALA A 29 56.09 35.63 19.79
C ALA A 29 56.13 35.41 18.27
N GLY A 30 54.98 35.08 17.69
CA GLY A 30 54.73 35.07 16.25
C GLY A 30 53.33 35.65 15.99
N LEU A 31 53.30 36.79 15.31
CA LEU A 31 52.09 37.56 14.99
C LEU A 31 51.17 36.81 14.00
N LEU A 32 49.90 36.68 14.41
CA LEU A 32 48.66 36.91 13.65
C LEU A 32 48.60 36.44 12.18
N SER A 33 47.88 35.34 11.95
CA SER A 33 46.71 35.28 11.03
C SER A 33 46.13 33.86 11.00
N ALA A 34 45.66 33.36 12.14
CA ALA A 34 44.76 32.21 12.16
C ALA A 34 43.37 32.73 11.78
N GLY A 35 43.03 32.65 10.49
CA GLY A 35 41.65 32.76 10.05
C GLY A 35 40.83 31.74 10.82
N LEU A 36 39.88 32.22 11.62
CA LEU A 36 38.81 31.40 12.17
C LEU A 36 37.98 30.94 10.97
N ALA A 37 38.40 29.84 10.35
CA ALA A 37 37.52 29.02 9.55
C ALA A 37 36.50 28.44 10.51
N THR A 38 35.38 29.15 10.69
CA THR A 38 34.12 28.49 11.01
C THR A 38 33.98 27.35 10.00
N PRO A 39 33.94 26.07 10.41
CA PRO A 39 33.56 25.04 9.47
C PRO A 39 32.19 25.47 8.95
N ALA A 40 32.12 25.76 7.65
CA ALA A 40 30.84 25.76 6.98
C ALA A 40 30.27 24.39 7.31
N ILE A 41 29.24 24.34 8.14
CA ILE A 41 28.40 23.17 8.28
C ILE A 41 27.89 22.97 6.86
N ALA A 42 28.54 22.07 6.11
CA ALA A 42 28.06 21.65 4.82
C ALA A 42 26.64 21.20 5.08
N GLN A 43 25.68 22.01 4.64
CA GLN A 43 24.28 21.71 4.78
C GLN A 43 24.10 20.39 4.04
N ALA A 44 23.94 19.30 4.80
CA ALA A 44 23.87 17.97 4.22
C ALA A 44 22.80 18.00 3.11
N LYS A 45 23.19 17.61 1.88
CA LYS A 45 22.27 17.60 0.74
C LYS A 45 21.03 16.81 1.16
N LYS A 46 19.85 17.42 1.05
CA LYS A 46 18.59 16.72 1.32
C LYS A 46 18.45 15.58 0.33
N VAL A 47 18.06 14.40 0.81
CA VAL A 47 17.70 13.28 -0.06
C VAL A 47 16.44 13.65 -0.83
N ARG A 48 16.52 13.66 -2.16
CA ARG A 48 15.42 13.96 -3.07
C ARG A 48 14.74 12.66 -3.50
N VAL A 49 13.47 12.47 -3.09
CA VAL A 49 12.68 11.26 -3.35
C VAL A 49 11.62 11.56 -4.42
N GLY A 50 11.72 10.86 -5.54
CA GLY A 50 10.81 10.97 -6.68
C GLY A 50 9.61 10.03 -6.59
N LEU A 51 8.39 10.55 -6.74
CA LEU A 51 7.15 9.74 -6.77
C LEU A 51 6.17 10.22 -7.84
N GLY A 52 5.61 9.29 -8.62
CA GLY A 52 4.46 9.54 -9.48
C GLY A 52 3.14 9.56 -8.69
N LEU A 53 2.34 10.62 -8.83
CA LEU A 53 1.02 10.74 -8.21
C LEU A 53 -0.06 10.26 -9.19
N ASN A 54 -0.11 8.94 -9.42
CA ASN A 54 -0.94 8.29 -10.45
C ASN A 54 -2.29 7.77 -9.95
N TYR A 55 -3.07 8.59 -9.22
CA TYR A 55 -4.41 8.19 -8.77
C TYR A 55 -5.55 8.97 -9.43
N GLY A 56 -6.65 8.25 -9.66
CA GLY A 56 -7.97 8.81 -9.93
C GLY A 56 -8.83 8.93 -8.66
N PRO A 57 -10.06 9.45 -8.80
CA PRO A 57 -10.96 9.70 -7.65
C PRO A 57 -11.32 8.44 -6.85
N PHE A 58 -11.23 7.26 -7.47
CA PHE A 58 -11.55 5.97 -6.84
C PHE A 58 -10.37 5.31 -6.12
N ASN A 59 -9.13 5.73 -6.37
CA ASN A 59 -7.96 5.14 -5.72
C ASN A 59 -7.57 5.90 -4.44
N GLN A 60 -8.55 6.08 -3.55
CA GLN A 60 -8.38 6.68 -2.21
C GLN A 60 -7.32 5.93 -1.38
N PRO A 61 -7.24 4.58 -1.40
CA PRO A 61 -6.20 3.86 -0.67
C PRO A 61 -4.78 4.24 -1.12
N TRP A 62 -4.50 4.25 -2.44
CA TRP A 62 -3.21 4.71 -2.97
C TRP A 62 -2.88 6.15 -2.58
N ARG A 63 -3.86 7.07 -2.67
CA ARG A 63 -3.67 8.48 -2.26
C ARG A 63 -3.21 8.59 -0.81
N ARG A 64 -3.80 7.82 0.11
CA ARG A 64 -3.39 7.79 1.53
C ARG A 64 -1.94 7.33 1.71
N GLY A 65 -1.51 6.36 0.91
CA GLY A 65 -0.12 5.91 0.92
C GLY A 65 0.86 6.91 0.29
N CYS A 66 0.51 7.57 -0.82
CA CYS A 66 1.31 8.68 -1.36
C CYS A 66 1.47 9.81 -0.34
N TYR A 67 0.37 10.21 0.31
CA TYR A 67 0.36 11.25 1.33
C TYR A 67 1.37 10.96 2.44
N THR A 68 1.24 9.79 3.06
CA THR A 68 2.09 9.40 4.19
C THR A 68 3.54 9.19 3.80
N LEU A 69 3.81 8.65 2.60
CA LEU A 69 5.17 8.56 2.06
C LEU A 69 5.81 9.94 1.98
N LEU A 70 5.17 10.89 1.28
CA LEU A 70 5.76 12.21 1.06
C LEU A 70 5.87 13.01 2.36
N LYS A 71 4.85 12.94 3.23
CA LYS A 71 4.90 13.54 4.57
C LYS A 71 6.08 13.01 5.37
N LYS A 72 6.27 11.70 5.42
CA LYS A 72 7.35 11.06 6.16
C LYS A 72 8.73 11.40 5.57
N VAL A 73 8.87 11.49 4.24
CA VAL A 73 10.10 11.97 3.59
C VAL A 73 10.47 13.38 4.10
N VAL A 74 9.51 14.30 4.16
CA VAL A 74 9.74 15.67 4.65
C VAL A 74 10.07 15.69 6.14
N GLU A 75 9.36 14.91 6.96
CA GLU A 75 9.63 14.77 8.40
C GLU A 75 11.05 14.24 8.68
N LEU A 76 11.56 13.35 7.82
CA LEU A 76 12.92 12.81 7.89
C LEU A 76 13.98 13.74 7.26
N GLY A 77 13.62 14.97 6.87
CA GLY A 77 14.54 15.97 6.34
C GLY A 77 14.83 15.85 4.84
N GLY A 78 14.14 14.96 4.12
CA GLY A 78 14.22 14.83 2.67
C GLY A 78 13.43 15.90 1.91
N GLU A 79 13.46 15.79 0.58
CA GLU A 79 12.69 16.60 -0.35
C GLU A 79 11.85 15.67 -1.26
N ALA A 80 10.54 15.92 -1.32
CA ALA A 80 9.64 15.19 -2.20
C ALA A 80 9.60 15.84 -3.59
N VAL A 81 9.82 15.05 -4.64
CA VAL A 81 9.75 15.48 -6.04
C VAL A 81 8.67 14.68 -6.74
N THR A 82 7.61 15.35 -7.20
CA THR A 82 6.42 14.66 -7.71
C THR A 82 6.12 14.98 -9.16
N VAL A 83 5.57 14.00 -9.88
CA VAL A 83 4.97 14.18 -11.21
C VAL A 83 3.52 13.72 -11.14
N ARG A 84 2.59 14.54 -11.60
CA ARG A 84 1.17 14.17 -11.67
C ARG A 84 0.93 13.28 -12.89
N GLY A 85 0.18 12.20 -12.69
CA GLY A 85 -0.29 11.35 -13.78
C GLY A 85 -1.72 10.84 -13.59
N THR A 86 -2.09 9.84 -14.37
CA THR A 86 -3.41 9.19 -14.39
C THR A 86 -3.30 7.73 -13.91
N PRO A 87 -4.40 7.10 -13.46
CA PRO A 87 -4.38 5.72 -12.95
C PRO A 87 -4.24 4.70 -14.08
N SER A 88 -3.02 4.52 -14.60
CA SER A 88 -2.69 3.53 -15.62
C SER A 88 -1.21 3.15 -15.56
N LYS A 89 -0.88 1.92 -15.96
CA LYS A 89 0.52 1.44 -16.11
C LYS A 89 1.36 2.39 -16.95
N GLN A 90 0.84 2.84 -18.09
CA GLN A 90 1.55 3.72 -19.01
C GLN A 90 1.90 5.06 -18.35
N SER A 91 0.92 5.71 -17.72
CA SER A 91 1.16 7.00 -17.06
C SER A 91 2.12 6.90 -15.88
N GLU A 92 2.12 5.78 -15.16
CA GLU A 92 3.07 5.49 -14.10
C GLU A 92 4.51 5.43 -14.65
N GLN A 93 4.72 4.68 -15.73
CA GLN A 93 6.02 4.59 -16.40
C GLN A 93 6.48 5.92 -17.01
N ASP A 94 5.56 6.72 -17.57
CA ASP A 94 5.83 8.07 -18.05
C ASP A 94 6.27 9.01 -16.91
N SER A 95 5.62 8.89 -15.74
CA SER A 95 5.95 9.67 -14.54
C SER A 95 7.35 9.29 -14.03
N ALA A 96 7.66 7.99 -13.98
CA ALA A 96 8.97 7.49 -13.59
C ALA A 96 10.08 7.98 -14.54
N ARG A 97 9.88 7.92 -15.87
CA ARG A 97 10.82 8.48 -16.85
C ARG A 97 11.08 9.96 -16.60
N SER A 98 10.01 10.74 -16.42
CA SER A 98 10.12 12.18 -16.19
C SER A 98 10.89 12.49 -14.89
N LEU A 99 10.75 11.67 -13.86
CA LEU A 99 11.44 11.82 -12.59
C LEU A 99 12.94 11.52 -12.68
N LEU A 100 13.37 10.62 -13.56
CA LEU A 100 14.80 10.33 -13.80
C LEU A 100 15.59 11.55 -14.31
N ASP A 101 14.90 12.57 -14.82
CA ASP A 101 15.49 13.83 -15.30
C ASP A 101 15.46 14.96 -14.26
N ARG A 102 14.98 14.72 -13.03
CA ARG A 102 14.70 15.76 -12.01
C ARG A 102 15.67 15.81 -10.83
N ASP A 103 16.89 15.33 -11.03
CA ASP A 103 17.97 15.32 -10.02
C ASP A 103 17.51 14.68 -8.69
N ILE A 104 16.79 13.56 -8.77
CA ILE A 104 16.38 12.79 -7.59
C ILE A 104 17.50 11.84 -7.17
N ASP A 105 17.58 11.52 -5.88
CA ASP A 105 18.51 10.51 -5.36
C ASP A 105 17.82 9.13 -5.32
N VAL A 106 16.50 9.09 -5.15
CA VAL A 106 15.70 7.86 -5.09
C VAL A 106 14.43 7.97 -5.93
N LEU A 107 14.14 6.97 -6.75
CA LEU A 107 12.91 6.81 -7.50
C LEU A 107 12.00 5.76 -6.84
N VAL A 108 10.77 6.14 -6.53
CA VAL A 108 9.71 5.22 -6.09
C VAL A 108 8.91 4.74 -7.30
N LEU A 109 8.81 3.43 -7.48
CA LEU A 109 8.00 2.77 -8.52
C LEU A 109 6.72 2.19 -7.90
N GLY A 110 5.59 2.26 -8.61
CA GLY A 110 4.26 2.18 -8.01
C GLY A 110 3.33 1.08 -8.55
N ILE A 111 2.16 1.07 -7.94
CA ILE A 111 1.10 0.05 -7.90
C ILE A 111 0.80 -0.83 -9.13
N TYR A 112 0.84 -0.32 -10.37
CA TYR A 112 0.21 -1.05 -11.49
C TYR A 112 1.17 -1.95 -12.24
N SER A 113 2.44 -1.57 -12.34
CA SER A 113 3.37 -2.23 -13.26
C SER A 113 4.07 -3.41 -12.60
N LEU A 114 4.20 -4.52 -13.32
CA LEU A 114 5.00 -5.67 -12.90
C LEU A 114 6.48 -5.30 -12.91
N GLU A 115 7.27 -6.06 -12.15
CA GLU A 115 8.73 -5.95 -12.14
C GLU A 115 9.31 -6.04 -13.56
N SER A 116 8.85 -7.01 -14.35
CA SER A 116 9.30 -7.21 -15.73
C SER A 116 8.95 -6.04 -16.65
N GLU A 117 7.86 -5.32 -16.36
CA GLU A 117 7.41 -4.16 -17.13
C GLU A 117 8.21 -2.89 -16.76
N THR A 118 8.87 -2.85 -15.61
CA THR A 118 9.61 -1.67 -15.11
C THR A 118 11.12 -1.90 -14.95
N ALA A 119 11.63 -3.11 -15.17
CA ALA A 119 13.04 -3.47 -15.04
C ALA A 119 13.98 -2.52 -15.81
N TYR A 120 13.59 -2.05 -17.00
CA TYR A 120 14.40 -1.11 -17.78
C TYR A 120 14.52 0.27 -17.12
N LEU A 121 13.51 0.72 -16.36
CA LEU A 121 13.56 1.98 -15.60
C LEU A 121 14.55 1.86 -14.45
N VAL A 122 14.61 0.70 -13.79
CA VAL A 122 15.60 0.41 -12.75
C VAL A 122 17.02 0.42 -13.33
N ASP A 123 17.23 -0.22 -14.48
CA ASP A 123 18.53 -0.22 -15.14
C ASP A 123 18.97 1.19 -15.54
N GLU A 124 18.03 2.03 -15.99
CA GLU A 124 18.29 3.43 -16.32
C GLU A 124 18.58 4.29 -15.08
N ALA A 125 17.80 4.12 -14.01
CA ALA A 125 18.06 4.77 -12.71
C ALA A 125 19.46 4.45 -12.20
N LYS A 126 19.87 3.18 -12.27
CA LYS A 126 21.19 2.71 -11.83
C LYS A 126 22.34 3.36 -12.61
N LYS A 127 22.23 3.51 -13.94
CA LYS A 127 23.24 4.22 -14.76
C LYS A 127 23.40 5.68 -14.33
N ARG A 128 22.33 6.28 -13.81
CA ARG A 128 22.29 7.66 -13.31
C ARG A 128 22.61 7.77 -11.81
N ASN A 129 22.99 6.66 -11.17
CA ASN A 129 23.22 6.57 -9.73
C ASN A 129 21.99 6.95 -8.87
N ILE A 130 20.79 6.73 -9.40
CA ILE A 130 19.51 6.91 -8.70
C ILE A 130 19.12 5.56 -8.08
N LYS A 131 18.79 5.53 -6.79
CA LYS A 131 18.31 4.30 -6.12
C LYS A 131 16.82 4.08 -6.42
N THR A 132 16.35 2.86 -6.26
CA THR A 132 14.96 2.48 -6.53
C THR A 132 14.34 1.77 -5.34
N VAL A 133 13.05 1.98 -5.13
CA VAL A 133 12.23 1.28 -4.12
C VAL A 133 10.83 1.04 -4.67
N GLY A 134 10.28 -0.14 -4.39
CA GLY A 134 8.91 -0.49 -4.78
C GLY A 134 7.88 -0.07 -3.74
N PHE A 135 6.79 0.54 -4.20
CA PHE A 135 5.62 0.89 -3.41
C PHE A 135 4.41 0.12 -3.96
N ALA A 136 3.97 -0.87 -3.20
CA ALA A 136 2.97 -1.88 -3.56
C ALA A 136 3.36 -2.87 -4.66
N VAL A 137 4.54 -2.74 -5.27
CA VAL A 137 5.01 -3.64 -6.34
C VAL A 137 6.44 -4.14 -6.10
N PRO A 138 6.77 -5.38 -6.53
CA PRO A 138 8.15 -5.83 -6.64
C PRO A 138 8.92 -5.00 -7.65
N VAL A 139 10.19 -4.74 -7.35
CA VAL A 139 11.09 -3.94 -8.20
C VAL A 139 12.43 -4.65 -8.30
N LYS A 140 12.96 -4.75 -9.52
CA LYS A 140 14.22 -5.43 -9.84
C LYS A 140 15.34 -4.93 -8.92
N ASP A 141 16.07 -5.86 -8.30
CA ASP A 141 17.25 -5.60 -7.46
C ASP A 141 17.05 -4.52 -6.37
N SER A 142 15.81 -4.29 -5.92
CA SER A 142 15.45 -3.17 -5.04
C SER A 142 14.60 -3.65 -3.85
N PRO A 143 14.66 -2.98 -2.70
CA PRO A 143 13.70 -3.22 -1.63
C PRO A 143 12.30 -2.77 -2.06
N PHE A 144 11.28 -3.40 -1.49
CA PHE A 144 9.89 -3.03 -1.75
C PHE A 144 8.99 -3.36 -0.57
N VAL A 145 7.92 -2.58 -0.44
CA VAL A 145 6.85 -2.83 0.54
C VAL A 145 5.56 -3.12 -0.23
N THR A 146 4.92 -4.25 0.05
CA THR A 146 3.67 -4.66 -0.59
C THR A 146 2.57 -4.90 0.44
N GLU A 147 1.35 -5.08 -0.07
CA GLU A 147 0.29 -5.71 0.71
C GLU A 147 0.61 -7.20 0.98
N ASP A 148 -0.03 -7.77 2.00
CA ASP A 148 -0.02 -9.22 2.24
C ASP A 148 -1.19 -9.88 1.49
N THR A 149 -1.09 -9.94 0.16
CA THR A 149 -2.18 -10.38 -0.74
C THR A 149 -2.75 -11.75 -0.38
N TYR A 150 -1.89 -12.74 -0.09
CA TYR A 150 -2.34 -14.06 0.34
C TYR A 150 -3.00 -14.02 1.73
N GLY A 151 -2.48 -13.20 2.64
CA GLY A 151 -3.10 -12.94 3.94
C GLY A 151 -4.48 -12.31 3.79
N THR A 152 -4.65 -11.35 2.86
CA THR A 152 -5.93 -10.71 2.55
C THR A 152 -6.93 -11.75 2.04
N GLY A 153 -6.54 -12.52 1.03
CA GLY A 153 -7.36 -13.59 0.46
C GLY A 153 -7.77 -14.61 1.51
N ALA A 154 -6.83 -15.06 2.34
CA ALA A 154 -7.09 -16.01 3.42
C ALA A 154 -8.01 -15.42 4.50
N THR A 155 -7.80 -14.18 4.93
CA THR A 155 -8.60 -13.51 5.97
C THR A 155 -10.06 -13.39 5.54
N LEU A 156 -10.30 -12.89 4.31
CA LEU A 156 -11.65 -12.78 3.76
C LEU A 156 -12.29 -14.17 3.60
N SER A 157 -11.53 -15.12 3.07
CA SER A 157 -12.01 -16.48 2.83
C SER A 157 -12.40 -17.19 4.13
N TYR A 158 -11.57 -17.13 5.18
CA TYR A 158 -11.93 -17.70 6.48
C TYR A 158 -13.19 -17.09 7.05
N HIS A 159 -13.37 -15.77 6.92
CA HIS A 159 -14.61 -15.11 7.32
C HIS A 159 -15.80 -15.71 6.56
N VAL A 160 -15.76 -15.70 5.21
CA VAL A 160 -16.83 -16.25 4.35
C VAL A 160 -17.16 -17.70 4.72
N LEU A 161 -16.15 -18.56 4.82
CA LEU A 161 -16.31 -19.98 5.16
C LEU A 161 -17.01 -20.16 6.51
N ASN A 162 -16.58 -19.43 7.52
CA ASN A 162 -17.12 -19.58 8.88
C ASN A 162 -18.56 -19.08 8.96
N VAL A 163 -18.85 -17.91 8.42
CA VAL A 163 -20.19 -17.30 8.55
C VAL A 163 -21.23 -17.95 7.65
N THR A 164 -20.82 -18.69 6.63
CA THR A 164 -21.73 -19.43 5.73
C THR A 164 -21.83 -20.91 6.10
N GLY A 165 -21.09 -21.37 7.11
CA GLY A 165 -21.07 -22.79 7.48
C GLY A 165 -20.42 -23.67 6.40
N ARG A 166 -19.53 -23.10 5.60
CA ARG A 166 -18.79 -23.76 4.50
C ARG A 166 -19.71 -24.37 3.45
N GLN A 167 -20.70 -23.60 3.01
CA GLN A 167 -21.67 -24.01 2.00
C GLN A 167 -22.23 -22.81 1.24
N GLY A 168 -22.76 -23.06 0.05
CA GLY A 168 -23.47 -22.06 -0.73
C GLY A 168 -22.85 -21.77 -2.10
N THR A 169 -23.52 -20.91 -2.86
CA THR A 169 -23.09 -20.49 -4.19
C THR A 169 -22.51 -19.08 -4.13
N PHE A 170 -21.28 -18.89 -4.59
CA PHE A 170 -20.57 -17.62 -4.54
C PHE A 170 -20.14 -17.20 -5.93
N VAL A 171 -20.06 -15.88 -6.15
CA VAL A 171 -19.38 -15.31 -7.30
C VAL A 171 -18.25 -14.41 -6.82
N GLN A 172 -17.23 -14.25 -7.65
CA GLN A 172 -16.15 -13.31 -7.40
C GLN A 172 -16.13 -12.22 -8.48
N THR A 173 -15.79 -10.99 -8.09
CA THR A 173 -15.62 -9.88 -9.03
C THR A 173 -14.51 -8.93 -8.58
N ALA A 174 -13.78 -8.41 -9.56
CA ALA A 174 -12.78 -7.35 -9.41
C ALA A 174 -12.62 -6.69 -10.80
N GLU A 175 -11.59 -5.88 -10.97
CA GLU A 175 -11.11 -5.55 -12.32
C GLU A 175 -10.79 -6.83 -13.13
N SER A 176 -10.69 -6.71 -14.45
CA SER A 176 -10.38 -7.85 -15.33
C SER A 176 -9.09 -8.54 -14.91
N LYS A 177 -9.09 -9.88 -14.91
CA LYS A 177 -7.90 -10.68 -14.66
C LYS A 177 -6.71 -10.20 -15.51
N GLY A 178 -5.54 -10.07 -14.90
CA GLY A 178 -4.32 -9.56 -15.53
C GLY A 178 -4.16 -8.03 -15.51
N PHE A 179 -5.18 -7.27 -15.08
CA PHE A 179 -5.05 -5.82 -14.93
C PHE A 179 -4.32 -5.44 -13.64
N TYR A 180 -4.78 -5.97 -12.49
CA TYR A 180 -4.15 -5.79 -11.18
C TYR A 180 -3.88 -7.15 -10.53
N THR A 181 -2.61 -7.53 -10.45
CA THR A 181 -2.19 -8.87 -10.01
C THR A 181 -2.65 -9.25 -8.60
N PRO A 182 -2.71 -8.34 -7.61
CA PRO A 182 -3.21 -8.70 -6.29
C PRO A 182 -4.64 -9.23 -6.28
N PHE A 183 -5.55 -8.64 -7.07
CA PHE A 183 -6.92 -9.17 -7.22
C PHE A 183 -6.94 -10.57 -7.81
N ASP A 184 -6.03 -10.87 -8.74
CA ASP A 184 -5.93 -12.19 -9.33
C ASP A 184 -5.59 -13.23 -8.25
N GLN A 185 -4.58 -12.92 -7.43
CA GLN A 185 -4.08 -13.79 -6.36
C GLN A 185 -5.12 -13.98 -5.25
N GLU A 186 -5.81 -12.92 -4.83
CA GLU A 186 -6.88 -12.97 -3.84
C GLU A 186 -8.05 -13.84 -4.29
N ALA A 187 -8.48 -13.65 -5.54
CA ALA A 187 -9.57 -14.43 -6.12
C ALA A 187 -9.21 -15.92 -6.27
N ASP A 188 -7.95 -16.21 -6.59
CA ASP A 188 -7.43 -17.57 -6.70
C ASP A 188 -7.30 -18.20 -5.31
N GLN A 189 -6.89 -17.44 -4.29
CA GLN A 189 -6.82 -17.89 -2.90
C GLN A 189 -8.20 -18.30 -2.37
N PHE A 190 -9.26 -17.51 -2.60
CA PHE A 190 -10.62 -17.91 -2.23
C PHE A 190 -11.07 -19.14 -3.00
N SER A 191 -10.82 -19.20 -4.32
CA SER A 191 -11.18 -20.36 -5.14
C SER A 191 -10.53 -21.65 -4.63
N LEU A 192 -9.25 -21.59 -4.27
CA LEU A 192 -8.52 -22.70 -3.68
C LEU A 192 -9.14 -23.12 -2.34
N MET A 193 -9.40 -22.18 -1.44
CA MET A 193 -9.98 -22.49 -0.13
C MET A 193 -11.39 -23.09 -0.25
N ALA A 194 -12.23 -22.55 -1.14
CA ALA A 194 -13.57 -23.07 -1.41
C ALA A 194 -13.53 -24.46 -2.09
N SER A 195 -12.48 -24.80 -2.83
CA SER A 195 -12.35 -26.11 -3.49
C SER A 195 -12.25 -27.29 -2.52
N TYR A 196 -11.82 -27.02 -1.27
CA TYR A 196 -11.80 -28.02 -0.20
C TYR A 196 -13.16 -28.21 0.48
N GLU A 197 -14.17 -27.43 0.11
CA GLU A 197 -15.50 -27.45 0.72
C GLU A 197 -16.54 -27.98 -0.29
N PRO A 198 -16.90 -29.28 -0.24
CA PRO A 198 -17.73 -29.91 -1.29
C PRO A 198 -19.16 -29.36 -1.39
N ARG A 199 -19.60 -28.58 -0.39
CA ARG A 199 -20.92 -27.92 -0.35
C ARG A 199 -20.88 -26.48 -0.86
N MET A 200 -19.70 -26.00 -1.28
CA MET A 200 -19.53 -24.69 -1.89
C MET A 200 -19.43 -24.81 -3.41
N LYS A 201 -20.03 -23.83 -4.09
CA LYS A 201 -19.93 -23.66 -5.53
C LYS A 201 -19.46 -22.25 -5.82
N VAL A 202 -18.30 -22.12 -6.47
CA VAL A 202 -17.83 -20.84 -6.98
C VAL A 202 -18.20 -20.74 -8.46
N LEU A 203 -19.04 -19.76 -8.79
CA LEU A 203 -19.40 -19.43 -10.17
C LEU A 203 -18.21 -18.79 -10.90
N PRO A 204 -18.21 -18.78 -12.25
CA PRO A 204 -17.17 -18.10 -13.02
C PRO A 204 -16.97 -16.66 -12.55
N PHE A 205 -15.71 -16.22 -12.52
CA PHE A 205 -15.34 -14.86 -12.16
C PHE A 205 -16.01 -13.84 -13.10
N VAL A 206 -16.58 -12.79 -12.52
CA VAL A 206 -17.26 -11.73 -13.28
C VAL A 206 -16.34 -10.51 -13.36
N SER A 207 -15.88 -10.19 -14.57
CA SER A 207 -15.02 -9.02 -14.79
C SER A 207 -15.78 -7.69 -14.61
N GLY A 208 -15.19 -6.79 -13.83
CA GLY A 208 -15.66 -5.44 -13.56
C GLY A 208 -15.15 -4.34 -14.50
N SER A 209 -14.10 -4.62 -15.30
CA SER A 209 -13.51 -3.85 -16.43
C SER A 209 -11.98 -3.75 -16.35
N VAL A 210 -11.35 -3.15 -17.38
CA VAL A 210 -9.93 -2.78 -17.43
C VAL A 210 -9.70 -1.28 -17.17
N SER A 211 -10.64 -0.62 -16.50
CA SER A 211 -10.65 0.82 -16.24
C SER A 211 -11.17 1.10 -14.84
N THR A 212 -10.60 2.10 -14.17
CA THR A 212 -11.15 2.60 -12.91
C THR A 212 -12.36 3.52 -13.11
N GLN A 213 -12.79 3.78 -14.35
CA GLN A 213 -13.96 4.62 -14.65
C GLN A 213 -15.26 3.83 -14.61
N ASP A 214 -16.33 4.48 -14.17
CA ASP A 214 -17.71 3.95 -14.12
C ASP A 214 -17.86 2.58 -13.44
N GLN A 215 -16.94 2.23 -12.53
CA GLN A 215 -16.89 0.93 -11.86
C GLN A 215 -18.15 0.66 -11.03
N ILE A 216 -18.74 1.67 -10.39
CA ILE A 216 -20.01 1.50 -9.66
C ILE A 216 -21.13 1.07 -10.60
N SER A 217 -21.26 1.74 -11.76
CA SER A 217 -22.26 1.40 -12.77
C SER A 217 -22.05 -0.02 -13.31
N LYS A 218 -20.78 -0.41 -13.55
CA LYS A 218 -20.46 -1.75 -14.05
C LYS A 218 -20.72 -2.84 -13.00
N GLY A 219 -20.38 -2.59 -11.73
CA GLY A 219 -20.71 -3.49 -10.63
C GLY A 219 -22.22 -3.72 -10.52
N ARG A 220 -23.02 -2.66 -10.69
CA ARG A 220 -24.49 -2.75 -10.69
C ARG A 220 -25.02 -3.55 -11.87
N GLU A 221 -24.54 -3.27 -13.09
CA GLU A 221 -24.93 -4.03 -14.31
C GLU A 221 -24.64 -5.53 -14.13
N ASN A 222 -23.43 -5.87 -13.71
CA ASN A 222 -22.98 -7.24 -13.50
C ASN A 222 -23.82 -7.95 -12.42
N ALA A 223 -24.10 -7.28 -11.31
CA ALA A 223 -24.91 -7.84 -10.24
C ALA A 223 -26.37 -8.04 -10.65
N LEU A 224 -26.97 -7.11 -11.40
CA LEU A 224 -28.33 -7.26 -11.94
C LEU A 224 -28.42 -8.48 -12.87
N ALA A 225 -27.46 -8.64 -13.79
CA ALA A 225 -27.42 -9.79 -14.69
C ALA A 225 -27.27 -11.12 -13.90
N LEU A 226 -26.42 -11.13 -12.87
CA LEU A 226 -26.24 -12.29 -12.01
C LEU A 226 -27.52 -12.64 -11.25
N LEU A 227 -28.22 -11.65 -10.69
CA LEU A 227 -29.48 -11.85 -9.98
C LEU A 227 -30.60 -12.33 -10.91
N GLN A 228 -30.65 -11.82 -12.14
CA GLN A 228 -31.61 -12.31 -13.15
C GLN A 228 -31.33 -13.77 -13.54
N ALA A 229 -30.06 -14.16 -13.61
CA ALA A 229 -29.67 -15.55 -13.86
C ALA A 229 -29.88 -16.47 -12.63
N ASN A 230 -30.06 -15.91 -11.44
CA ASN A 230 -30.25 -16.62 -10.17
C ASN A 230 -31.44 -16.01 -9.40
N PRO A 231 -32.67 -16.10 -9.94
CA PRO A 231 -33.81 -15.33 -9.44
C PRO A 231 -34.35 -15.83 -8.10
N GLU A 232 -34.24 -17.12 -7.82
CA GLU A 232 -34.79 -17.74 -6.62
C GLU A 232 -34.01 -17.32 -5.36
N PRO A 233 -34.66 -16.97 -4.25
CA PRO A 233 -33.99 -16.77 -2.97
C PRO A 233 -33.12 -17.97 -2.57
N GLY A 234 -31.89 -17.71 -2.10
CA GLY A 234 -30.91 -18.73 -1.74
C GLY A 234 -30.16 -19.37 -2.90
N SER A 235 -30.52 -19.09 -4.16
CA SER A 235 -29.75 -19.58 -5.33
C SER A 235 -28.34 -18.99 -5.44
N LEU A 236 -28.15 -17.81 -4.85
CA LEU A 236 -26.86 -17.15 -4.66
C LEU A 236 -26.69 -16.83 -3.17
N THR A 237 -25.58 -17.25 -2.58
CA THR A 237 -25.27 -17.04 -1.16
C THR A 237 -24.50 -15.74 -0.94
N GLY A 238 -23.56 -15.41 -1.83
CA GLY A 238 -22.84 -14.15 -1.71
C GLY A 238 -22.00 -13.74 -2.91
N ILE A 239 -21.64 -12.47 -2.90
CA ILE A 239 -20.72 -11.84 -3.85
C ILE A 239 -19.45 -11.48 -3.09
N ILE A 240 -18.31 -11.96 -3.56
CA ILE A 240 -17.00 -11.54 -3.08
C ILE A 240 -16.47 -10.54 -4.08
N SER A 241 -16.31 -9.30 -3.64
CA SER A 241 -15.82 -8.23 -4.49
C SER A 241 -14.49 -7.74 -3.96
N TRP A 242 -13.45 -7.89 -4.78
CA TRP A 242 -12.09 -7.49 -4.42
C TRP A 242 -11.84 -5.99 -4.68
N TRP A 243 -12.82 -5.28 -5.25
CA TRP A 243 -12.72 -3.86 -5.55
C TRP A 243 -13.97 -3.08 -5.13
N TRP A 244 -13.80 -2.18 -4.17
CA TRP A 244 -14.89 -1.48 -3.49
C TRP A 244 -15.94 -0.75 -4.37
N PRO A 245 -15.64 -0.12 -5.53
CA PRO A 245 -16.71 0.50 -6.31
C PRO A 245 -17.64 -0.55 -6.93
N LEU A 246 -17.14 -1.75 -7.25
CA LEU A 246 -17.99 -2.85 -7.72
C LEU A 246 -18.92 -3.33 -6.61
N THR A 247 -18.44 -3.38 -5.36
CA THR A 247 -19.25 -3.66 -4.16
C THR A 247 -20.42 -2.71 -4.03
N ILE A 248 -20.20 -1.40 -4.17
CA ILE A 248 -21.27 -0.41 -4.08
C ILE A 248 -22.31 -0.65 -5.18
N GLY A 249 -21.87 -0.88 -6.42
CA GLY A 249 -22.77 -1.21 -7.52
C GLY A 249 -23.59 -2.47 -7.25
N ALA A 250 -22.97 -3.51 -6.71
CA ALA A 250 -23.65 -4.74 -6.33
C ALA A 250 -24.67 -4.52 -5.20
N ALA A 251 -24.32 -3.73 -4.17
CA ALA A 251 -25.24 -3.38 -3.09
C ALA A 251 -26.48 -2.64 -3.60
N GLN A 252 -26.30 -1.68 -4.52
CA GLN A 252 -27.40 -0.99 -5.19
C GLN A 252 -28.31 -1.96 -5.97
N ALA A 253 -27.72 -2.93 -6.69
CA ALA A 253 -28.48 -3.94 -7.41
C ALA A 253 -29.29 -4.85 -6.46
N MET A 254 -28.71 -5.27 -5.33
CA MET A 254 -29.44 -6.06 -4.32
C MET A 254 -30.66 -5.30 -3.79
N GLN A 255 -30.49 -4.02 -3.46
CA GLN A 255 -31.57 -3.15 -2.98
C GLN A 255 -32.66 -2.98 -4.05
N GLN A 256 -32.26 -2.73 -5.30
CA GLN A 256 -33.18 -2.58 -6.43
C GLN A 256 -34.02 -3.85 -6.68
N MET A 257 -33.42 -5.03 -6.52
CA MET A 257 -34.07 -6.32 -6.75
C MET A 257 -34.75 -6.89 -5.50
N GLY A 258 -34.63 -6.22 -4.35
CA GLY A 258 -35.17 -6.71 -3.07
C GLY A 258 -34.47 -7.99 -2.55
N ARG A 259 -33.24 -8.27 -2.97
CA ARG A 259 -32.48 -9.47 -2.59
C ARG A 259 -31.73 -9.24 -1.27
N THR A 260 -32.38 -9.60 -0.17
CA THR A 260 -31.84 -9.47 1.20
C THR A 260 -31.14 -10.74 1.69
N ASP A 261 -31.24 -11.83 0.93
CA ASP A 261 -30.64 -13.14 1.20
C ASP A 261 -29.18 -13.26 0.72
N VAL A 262 -28.73 -12.33 -0.12
CA VAL A 262 -27.37 -12.33 -0.70
C VAL A 262 -26.45 -11.44 0.13
N ARG A 263 -25.32 -12.00 0.57
CA ARG A 263 -24.30 -11.29 1.37
C ARG A 263 -23.20 -10.75 0.47
N ILE A 264 -22.63 -9.59 0.81
CA ILE A 264 -21.48 -9.04 0.09
C ILE A 264 -20.26 -8.96 1.01
N PHE A 265 -19.15 -9.49 0.53
CA PHE A 265 -17.84 -9.46 1.16
C PHE A 265 -16.90 -8.62 0.30
N ASN A 266 -16.23 -7.65 0.92
CA ASN A 266 -15.50 -6.61 0.21
C ASN A 266 -13.99 -6.64 0.50
N HIS A 267 -13.19 -6.14 -0.44
CA HIS A 267 -11.83 -5.68 -0.21
C HIS A 267 -11.65 -4.18 -0.53
N TYR A 268 -10.76 -3.55 0.24
CA TYR A 268 -10.44 -2.12 0.38
C TYR A 268 -11.46 -1.25 1.09
N PHE A 269 -10.97 -0.28 1.87
CA PHE A 269 -11.79 0.80 2.42
C PHE A 269 -11.80 2.04 1.51
N SER A 270 -12.97 2.66 1.43
CA SER A 270 -13.17 4.01 0.89
C SER A 270 -14.28 4.70 1.68
N ASN A 271 -14.35 6.03 1.61
CA ASN A 271 -15.44 6.76 2.26
C ASN A 271 -16.81 6.27 1.78
N GLN A 272 -16.98 6.14 0.45
CA GLN A 272 -18.27 5.73 -0.13
C GLN A 272 -18.66 4.29 0.22
N LEU A 273 -17.68 3.37 0.28
CA LEU A 273 -17.95 2.00 0.70
C LEU A 273 -18.38 1.97 2.17
N LEU A 274 -17.65 2.64 3.04
CA LEU A 274 -17.93 2.62 4.47
C LEU A 274 -19.27 3.32 4.77
N GLU A 275 -19.60 4.40 4.03
CA GLU A 275 -20.93 5.02 4.00
C GLU A 275 -22.03 4.06 3.53
N GLU A 276 -21.76 3.19 2.56
CA GLU A 276 -22.70 2.12 2.17
C GLU A 276 -22.81 1.07 3.27
N MET A 277 -21.71 0.66 3.87
CA MET A 277 -21.65 -0.42 4.88
C MET A 277 -22.37 -0.04 6.18
N VAL A 278 -22.33 1.23 6.60
CA VAL A 278 -23.05 1.69 7.81
C VAL A 278 -24.58 1.70 7.64
N LYS A 279 -25.11 1.62 6.42
CA LYS A 279 -26.57 1.63 6.21
C LYS A 279 -27.22 0.39 6.85
N PRO A 280 -28.34 0.53 7.58
CA PRO A 280 -28.99 -0.60 8.24
C PRO A 280 -29.32 -1.77 7.29
N ASN A 281 -29.78 -1.45 6.08
CA ASN A 281 -30.14 -2.41 5.03
C ASN A 281 -29.00 -2.76 4.07
N SER A 282 -27.76 -2.33 4.34
CA SER A 282 -26.61 -2.68 3.50
C SER A 282 -26.38 -4.20 3.50
N PRO A 283 -26.21 -4.82 2.32
CA PRO A 283 -25.81 -6.23 2.21
C PRO A 283 -24.30 -6.44 2.42
N VAL A 284 -23.51 -5.37 2.57
CA VAL A 284 -22.07 -5.44 2.84
C VAL A 284 -21.86 -5.80 4.31
N GLU A 285 -21.28 -6.98 4.55
CA GLU A 285 -21.16 -7.53 5.89
C GLU A 285 -19.74 -7.40 6.46
N PHE A 286 -18.75 -7.58 5.60
CA PHE A 286 -17.35 -7.69 5.98
C PHE A 286 -16.49 -7.06 4.92
N SER A 287 -15.42 -6.39 5.37
CA SER A 287 -14.43 -5.83 4.47
C SER A 287 -13.02 -6.04 5.01
N THR A 288 -12.12 -6.49 4.16
CA THR A 288 -10.67 -6.35 4.40
C THR A 288 -10.18 -5.01 3.84
N ASP A 289 -9.01 -4.56 4.29
CA ASP A 289 -8.27 -3.40 3.75
C ASP A 289 -6.77 -3.61 3.89
N VAL A 290 -6.02 -2.84 3.11
CA VAL A 290 -4.58 -2.69 3.25
C VAL A 290 -4.29 -1.36 3.94
N PRO A 291 -3.48 -1.31 5.00
CA PRO A 291 -3.12 -0.06 5.65
C PRO A 291 -2.05 0.68 4.81
N TRP A 292 -2.50 1.29 3.71
CA TRP A 292 -1.65 2.04 2.76
C TRP A 292 -0.82 3.14 3.41
N HIS A 293 -1.32 3.73 4.49
CA HIS A 293 -0.62 4.73 5.28
C HIS A 293 0.68 4.18 5.91
N LEU A 294 0.63 2.97 6.48
CA LEU A 294 1.83 2.30 7.01
C LEU A 294 2.80 1.93 5.88
N MET A 295 2.26 1.53 4.72
CA MET A 295 3.08 1.20 3.56
C MET A 295 3.87 2.41 3.08
N GLY A 296 3.21 3.57 2.98
CA GLY A 296 3.85 4.83 2.60
C GLY A 296 4.96 5.24 3.56
N GLU A 297 4.73 5.15 4.88
CA GLU A 297 5.75 5.42 5.89
C GLU A 297 6.97 4.51 5.76
N GLN A 298 6.76 3.19 5.61
CA GLN A 298 7.86 2.24 5.45
C GLN A 298 8.67 2.49 4.16
N VAL A 299 8.01 2.81 3.04
CA VAL A 299 8.70 3.15 1.79
C VAL A 299 9.53 4.43 1.96
N ALA A 300 9.00 5.45 2.65
CA ALA A 300 9.74 6.67 2.91
C ALA A 300 11.01 6.42 3.74
N GLU A 301 10.93 5.60 4.78
CA GLU A 301 12.08 5.23 5.60
C GLU A 301 13.15 4.50 4.78
N ILE A 302 12.74 3.56 3.91
CA ILE A 302 13.64 2.88 2.98
C ILE A 302 14.27 3.86 2.00
N ALA A 303 13.48 4.76 1.41
CA ALA A 303 13.95 5.74 0.44
C ALA A 303 15.00 6.68 1.06
N ILE A 304 14.77 7.18 2.28
CA ILE A 304 15.73 8.04 2.97
C ILE A 304 17.06 7.31 3.23
N LYS A 305 17.02 6.07 3.74
CA LYS A 305 18.22 5.25 3.95
C LYS A 305 19.01 5.03 2.66
N LEU A 306 18.32 4.64 1.59
CA LEU A 306 18.94 4.44 0.28
C LEU A 306 19.60 5.72 -0.24
N GLY A 307 18.92 6.87 -0.13
CA GLY A 307 19.46 8.16 -0.57
C GLY A 307 20.62 8.68 0.28
N GLN A 308 20.70 8.27 1.56
CA GLN A 308 21.84 8.51 2.44
C GLN A 308 23.03 7.57 2.15
N GLY A 309 22.88 6.63 1.21
CA GLY A 309 23.91 5.67 0.85
C GLY A 309 23.97 4.44 1.76
N GLU A 310 22.99 4.25 2.65
CA GLU A 310 22.88 3.02 3.42
C GLU A 310 22.52 1.83 2.52
N THR A 311 23.00 0.65 2.90
CA THR A 311 22.63 -0.59 2.22
C THR A 311 21.33 -1.12 2.82
N VAL A 312 20.27 -1.14 2.01
CA VAL A 312 19.02 -1.82 2.34
C VAL A 312 18.93 -3.08 1.47
N PRO A 313 18.81 -4.29 2.05
CA PRO A 313 18.73 -5.50 1.24
C PRO A 313 17.42 -5.54 0.45
N PRO A 314 17.42 -6.15 -0.75
CA PRO A 314 16.24 -6.24 -1.62
C PRO A 314 15.27 -7.33 -1.13
N TYR A 315 14.73 -7.17 0.08
CA TYR A 315 13.69 -8.06 0.62
C TYR A 315 12.32 -7.41 0.54
N GLN A 316 11.30 -8.27 0.49
CA GLN A 316 9.90 -7.89 0.60
C GLN A 316 9.55 -7.59 2.07
N SER A 317 9.11 -6.36 2.35
CA SER A 317 8.30 -6.09 3.54
C SER A 317 6.82 -6.16 3.17
N ARG A 318 5.97 -6.57 4.11
CA ARG A 318 4.51 -6.55 3.95
C ARG A 318 3.87 -5.78 5.08
N VAL A 319 2.85 -5.01 4.75
CA VAL A 319 1.97 -4.42 5.77
C VAL A 319 0.90 -5.42 6.19
N PRO A 320 0.40 -5.35 7.44
CA PRO A 320 -0.61 -6.29 7.92
C PRO A 320 -1.94 -6.12 7.17
N VAL A 321 -2.78 -7.15 7.24
CA VAL A 321 -4.17 -7.08 6.75
C VAL A 321 -5.04 -6.45 7.83
N THR A 322 -5.86 -5.47 7.46
CA THR A 322 -6.93 -4.96 8.32
C THR A 322 -8.25 -5.58 7.88
N ALA A 323 -9.16 -5.83 8.82
CA ALA A 323 -10.51 -6.26 8.48
C ALA A 323 -11.53 -5.76 9.49
N ILE A 324 -12.75 -5.54 9.02
CA ILE A 324 -13.86 -5.07 9.84
C ILE A 324 -15.16 -5.81 9.50
N THR A 325 -16.00 -5.95 10.52
CA THR A 325 -17.42 -6.28 10.37
C THR A 325 -18.27 -5.00 10.33
N LYS A 326 -19.54 -5.15 9.91
CA LYS A 326 -20.49 -4.03 9.73
C LYS A 326 -20.61 -3.09 10.94
N ASP A 327 -20.57 -3.62 12.15
CA ASP A 327 -20.65 -2.86 13.40
C ASP A 327 -19.42 -1.95 13.64
N GLN A 328 -18.28 -2.26 13.02
CA GLN A 328 -17.05 -1.48 13.10
C GLN A 328 -16.93 -0.43 11.99
N ALA A 329 -17.82 -0.46 10.97
CA ALA A 329 -17.74 0.40 9.80
C ALA A 329 -17.83 1.90 10.13
N GLY A 330 -18.59 2.29 11.16
CA GLY A 330 -18.71 3.68 11.57
C GLY A 330 -17.40 4.26 12.13
N GLN A 331 -16.65 3.47 12.91
CA GLN A 331 -15.34 3.87 13.40
C GLN A 331 -14.34 3.97 12.24
N ALA A 332 -14.29 2.94 11.39
CA ALA A 332 -13.42 2.93 10.22
C ALA A 332 -13.71 4.11 9.28
N LEU A 333 -14.98 4.49 9.11
CA LEU A 333 -15.37 5.65 8.29
C LEU A 333 -14.76 6.94 8.82
N ALA A 334 -14.88 7.19 10.13
CA ALA A 334 -14.32 8.39 10.74
C ALA A 334 -12.79 8.46 10.60
N GLU A 335 -12.11 7.33 10.77
CA GLU A 335 -10.65 7.23 10.61
C GLU A 335 -10.21 7.49 9.15
N VAL A 336 -10.91 6.87 8.17
CA VAL A 336 -10.59 7.03 6.75
C VAL A 336 -10.90 8.43 6.25
N GLN A 337 -12.02 9.04 6.65
CA GLN A 337 -12.38 10.42 6.28
C GLN A 337 -11.32 11.41 6.76
N LYS A 338 -10.88 11.29 8.02
CA LYS A 338 -9.81 12.13 8.56
C LYS A 338 -8.52 11.97 7.76
N MET A 339 -8.09 10.75 7.49
CA MET A 339 -6.88 10.50 6.69
C MET A 339 -7.00 11.07 5.27
N ASP A 340 -8.17 10.97 4.65
CA ASP A 340 -8.40 11.49 3.30
C ASP A 340 -8.40 13.02 3.26
N GLU A 341 -8.98 13.69 4.26
CA GLU A 341 -8.92 15.15 4.40
C GLU A 341 -7.47 15.62 4.55
N GLU A 342 -6.70 14.98 5.42
CA GLU A 342 -5.27 15.27 5.61
C GLU A 342 -4.46 15.01 4.33
N ALA A 343 -4.74 13.91 3.63
CA ALA A 343 -4.07 13.55 2.38
C ALA A 343 -4.35 14.57 1.28
N ILE A 344 -5.61 14.98 1.09
CA ILE A 344 -6.00 15.98 0.10
C ILE A 344 -5.33 17.32 0.40
N ALA A 345 -5.37 17.77 1.67
CA ALA A 345 -4.78 19.03 2.07
C ALA A 345 -3.28 19.06 1.82
N PHE A 346 -2.56 18.00 2.18
CA PHE A 346 -1.11 17.91 2.03
C PHE A 346 -0.67 17.75 0.57
N LEU A 347 -1.31 16.84 -0.18
CA LEU A 347 -0.87 16.52 -1.54
C LEU A 347 -1.15 17.65 -2.55
N LYS A 348 -2.04 18.59 -2.23
CA LYS A 348 -2.29 19.80 -3.04
C LYS A 348 -1.01 20.54 -3.40
N ASP A 349 -0.06 20.64 -2.47
CA ASP A 349 1.20 21.35 -2.66
C ASP A 349 2.21 20.55 -3.51
N TYR A 350 1.89 19.29 -3.84
CA TYR A 350 2.70 18.37 -4.63
C TYR A 350 2.05 18.03 -5.99
N GLY A 351 1.03 18.78 -6.41
CA GLY A 351 0.28 18.52 -7.65
C GLY A 351 -0.69 17.34 -7.54
N GLY A 352 -1.03 16.93 -6.32
CA GLY A 352 -1.95 15.86 -5.97
C GLY A 352 -3.42 16.25 -5.92
#